data_AF-A0A1V4Y4P4-F1
#
_entry.id   AF-A0A1V4Y4P4-F1
#
_cell.length_a   1.000
_cell.length_b   1.000
_cell.length_c   1.000
_cell.angle_alpha   90.00
_cell.angle_beta   90.00
_cell.angle_gamma   90.00
#
_symmetry.space_group_name_H-M   'P 1'
#
loop_
_entity.id
_entity.type
_entity.pdbx_description
1 polymer ?
#
loop_
_entity_poly.entity_id
_entity_poly.type
_entity_poly.pdbx_seq_one_letter_code
_entity_poly.pdbx_strand_id
1 'polypeptide(L)'
;MRSDQIEKMSEKEILGKILELLVHIDKNLDRLVPKGIPMAHIQPMKVEDNILPCGLDIMTLLSLPEHLRTTAKALFDRGPSTAEEISTITHKERAVESGYLNQLVRMQHVKKYREGRKVYFCINHDNGND
;
A
#
# COMPACT_ATOMS: atom_id res chain seq x y z
N MET A 1 14.51 26.26 -3.44
CA MET A 1 15.93 26.35 -3.04
C MET A 1 16.77 26.50 -4.29
N ARG A 2 17.84 27.32 -4.28
CA ARG A 2 18.70 27.49 -5.45
C ARG A 2 19.61 26.27 -5.60
N SER A 3 19.68 25.70 -6.80
CA SER A 3 20.51 24.53 -7.15
C SER A 3 21.98 24.72 -6.76
N ASP A 4 22.45 25.96 -6.78
CA ASP A 4 23.82 26.39 -6.43
C ASP A 4 24.25 26.06 -4.98
N GLN A 5 23.30 25.80 -4.08
CA GLN A 5 23.62 25.43 -2.68
C GLN A 5 23.86 23.93 -2.51
N ILE A 6 23.42 23.08 -3.44
CA ILE A 6 23.55 21.62 -3.35
C ILE A 6 24.94 21.18 -3.80
N GLU A 7 25.52 21.85 -4.82
CA GLU A 7 26.87 21.56 -5.32
C GLU A 7 27.99 21.84 -4.30
N LYS A 8 27.72 22.67 -3.28
CA LYS A 8 28.71 23.02 -2.24
C LYS A 8 28.63 22.15 -0.99
N MET A 9 27.68 21.22 -0.92
CA MET A 9 27.47 20.41 0.27
C MET A 9 28.25 19.10 0.21
N SER A 10 28.73 18.66 1.38
CA SER A 10 29.29 17.32 1.52
C SER A 10 28.20 16.26 1.31
N GLU A 11 28.55 15.11 0.75
CA GLU A 11 27.65 13.96 0.60
C GLU A 11 26.88 13.62 1.89
N LYS A 12 27.55 13.72 3.05
CA LYS A 12 26.93 13.47 4.35
C LYS A 12 25.84 14.50 4.70
N GLU A 13 26.02 15.76 4.29
CA GLU A 13 25.04 16.82 4.51
C GLU A 13 23.86 16.68 3.55
N ILE A 14 24.11 16.26 2.31
CA ILE A 14 23.07 15.95 1.33
C ILE A 14 22.20 14.79 1.84
N LEU A 15 22.84 13.71 2.31
CA LEU A 15 22.14 12.56 2.90
C LEU A 15 21.35 12.95 4.14
N GLY A 16 21.91 13.81 5.00
CA GLY A 16 21.21 14.34 6.17
C GLY A 16 19.95 15.13 5.81
N LYS A 17 20.01 16.00 4.78
CA LYS A 17 18.85 16.76 4.31
C LYS A 17 17.81 15.89 3.63
N ILE A 18 18.23 14.89 2.85
CA ILE A 18 17.30 13.92 2.25
C ILE A 18 16.54 13.20 3.36
N LEU A 19 17.23 12.76 4.42
CA LEU A 19 16.61 12.10 5.56
C LEU A 19 15.62 13.03 6.27
N GLU A 20 15.98 14.28 6.50
CA GLU A 20 15.10 15.30 7.11
C GLU A 20 13.83 15.53 6.27
N LEU A 21 13.98 15.68 4.95
CA LEU A 21 12.86 15.85 4.03
C LEU A 21 11.95 14.62 4.01
N LEU A 22 12.53 13.41 4.03
CA LEU A 22 11.76 12.16 4.08
C LEU A 22 10.93 12.06 5.37
N VAL A 23 11.52 12.39 6.52
CA VAL A 23 10.79 12.44 7.81
C VAL A 23 9.69 13.49 7.80
N HIS A 24 9.92 14.62 7.15
CA HIS A 24 8.93 15.68 7.04
C HIS A 24 7.75 15.27 6.14
N ILE A 25 8.03 14.56 5.04
CA ILE A 25 7.00 14.00 4.15
C ILE A 25 6.16 12.97 4.89
N ASP A 26 6.80 12.05 5.64
CA ASP A 26 6.12 11.03 6.44
C ASP A 26 5.10 11.66 7.42
N LYS A 27 5.54 12.69 8.17
CA LYS A 27 4.66 13.44 9.09
C LYS A 27 3.51 14.16 8.38
N ASN A 28 3.73 14.66 7.16
CA ASN A 28 2.68 15.33 6.42
C ASN A 28 1.67 14.34 5.83
N LEU A 29 2.10 13.14 5.45
CA LEU A 29 1.20 12.07 5.01
C LEU A 29 0.29 11.63 6.15
N ASP A 30 0.79 11.51 7.38
CA ASP A 30 -0.02 11.20 8.58
C ASP A 30 -1.13 12.23 8.84
N ARG A 31 -0.95 13.48 8.40
CA ARG A 31 -1.96 14.55 8.55
C ARG A 31 -3.01 14.54 7.45
N LEU A 32 -2.70 13.93 6.30
CA LEU A 32 -3.59 13.86 5.13
C LEU A 32 -4.42 12.57 5.09
N VAL A 33 -4.11 11.58 5.93
CA VAL A 33 -4.97 10.41 6.11
C VAL A 33 -6.10 10.79 7.08
N PRO A 34 -7.36 10.92 6.62
CA PRO A 34 -8.48 11.14 7.52
C PRO A 34 -8.54 9.99 8.53
N LYS A 35 -8.42 10.33 9.82
CA LYS A 35 -8.55 9.38 10.93
C LYS A 35 -9.92 8.70 10.82
N GLY A 36 -9.88 7.38 10.69
CA GLY A 36 -10.97 6.47 10.38
C GLY A 36 -12.38 6.82 10.88
N ILE A 37 -13.36 6.50 10.03
CA ILE A 37 -14.75 6.29 10.40
C ILE A 37 -14.79 5.20 11.49
N PRO A 38 -15.49 5.41 12.62
CA PRO A 38 -15.57 4.41 13.68
C PRO A 38 -16.31 3.16 13.21
N MET A 39 -15.65 2.00 13.35
CA MET A 39 -16.17 0.67 13.02
C MET A 39 -17.19 0.20 14.06
N ALA A 40 -18.40 -0.15 13.63
CA ALA A 40 -19.29 -1.04 14.37
C ALA A 40 -19.01 -2.49 13.96
N HIS A 41 -18.90 -3.38 14.94
CA HIS A 41 -18.64 -4.82 14.81
C HIS A 41 -19.56 -5.51 13.79
N ILE A 42 -18.98 -6.19 12.78
CA ILE A 42 -19.70 -7.21 12.02
C ILE A 42 -18.81 -8.46 11.89
N GLN A 43 -19.34 -9.58 12.36
CA GLN A 43 -18.72 -10.91 12.38
C GLN A 43 -18.63 -11.49 10.96
N PRO A 44 -17.63 -12.34 10.64
CA PRO A 44 -17.50 -12.90 9.30
C PRO A 44 -18.46 -14.09 9.11
N MET A 45 -19.35 -13.98 8.11
CA MET A 45 -20.12 -15.11 7.58
C MET A 45 -19.34 -15.75 6.42
N LYS A 46 -19.30 -17.09 6.40
CA LYS A 46 -18.68 -17.91 5.36
C LYS A 46 -19.49 -17.82 4.06
N VAL A 47 -18.81 -17.65 2.91
CA VAL A 47 -19.41 -17.97 1.60
C VAL A 47 -18.36 -18.70 0.75
N GLU A 48 -18.82 -19.81 0.20
CA GLU A 48 -18.11 -20.83 -0.56
C GLU A 48 -17.77 -20.39 -1.99
N ASP A 49 -16.82 -21.13 -2.57
CA ASP A 49 -16.22 -21.04 -3.90
C ASP A 49 -17.10 -20.48 -5.01
N ASN A 50 -16.67 -19.37 -5.64
CA ASN A 50 -16.83 -19.12 -7.07
C ASN A 50 -15.85 -18.03 -7.54
N ILE A 51 -15.10 -18.35 -8.59
CA ILE A 51 -14.10 -17.51 -9.25
C ILE A 51 -14.77 -16.23 -9.77
N LEU A 52 -14.40 -15.06 -9.24
CA LEU A 52 -14.71 -13.77 -9.84
C LEU A 52 -13.47 -12.86 -9.82
N PRO A 53 -13.05 -12.27 -10.95
CA PRO A 53 -12.00 -11.27 -10.98
C PRO A 53 -12.58 -9.94 -10.45
N CYS A 54 -12.68 -9.80 -9.14
CA CYS A 54 -13.36 -8.68 -8.50
C CYS A 54 -12.45 -7.44 -8.36
N GLY A 55 -12.75 -6.46 -9.21
CA GLY A 55 -12.10 -5.17 -9.48
C GLY A 55 -11.59 -4.36 -8.29
N LEU A 56 -10.37 -3.81 -8.40
CA LEU A 56 -10.02 -2.55 -7.75
C LEU A 56 -10.78 -1.44 -8.50
N ASP A 57 -11.57 -0.61 -7.81
CA ASP A 57 -12.25 0.52 -8.46
C ASP A 57 -11.23 1.42 -9.16
N ILE A 58 -11.48 1.76 -10.42
CA ILE A 58 -10.60 2.57 -11.28
C ILE A 58 -10.27 3.90 -10.59
N MET A 59 -11.23 4.48 -9.86
CA MET A 59 -11.03 5.71 -9.10
C MET A 59 -10.03 5.52 -7.94
N THR A 60 -10.05 4.36 -7.28
CA THR A 60 -9.09 3.98 -6.25
C THR A 60 -7.68 3.83 -6.84
N LEU A 61 -7.56 3.23 -8.02
CA LEU A 61 -6.27 3.11 -8.72
C LEU A 61 -5.69 4.48 -9.12
N LEU A 62 -6.57 5.43 -9.50
CA LEU A 62 -6.20 6.79 -9.88
C LEU A 62 -5.79 7.65 -8.68
N SER A 63 -6.39 7.47 -7.49
CA SER A 63 -6.02 8.18 -6.26
C SER A 63 -4.75 7.64 -5.60
N LEU A 64 -4.30 6.43 -5.95
CA LEU A 64 -3.11 5.83 -5.35
C LEU A 64 -1.82 6.49 -5.88
N PRO A 65 -0.85 6.79 -4.98
CA PRO A 65 0.53 7.10 -5.36
C PRO A 65 1.12 6.04 -6.30
N GLU A 66 1.95 6.46 -7.25
CA GLU A 66 2.48 5.60 -8.32
C GLU A 66 3.10 4.29 -7.81
N HIS A 67 3.90 4.37 -6.74
CA HIS A 67 4.56 3.20 -6.16
C HIS A 67 3.59 2.21 -5.52
N LEU A 68 2.47 2.68 -4.96
CA LEU A 68 1.39 1.84 -4.43
C LEU A 68 0.49 1.29 -5.54
N ARG A 69 0.31 2.05 -6.63
CA ARG A 69 -0.46 1.64 -7.79
C ARG A 69 0.13 0.38 -8.42
N THR A 70 1.45 0.32 -8.58
CA THR A 70 2.13 -0.87 -9.13
C THR A 70 1.89 -2.10 -8.26
N THR A 71 2.01 -1.97 -6.94
CA THR A 71 1.77 -3.06 -5.98
C THR A 71 0.30 -3.49 -5.96
N ALA A 72 -0.63 -2.53 -5.95
CA ALA A 72 -2.07 -2.81 -5.98
C ALA A 72 -2.48 -3.49 -7.29
N LYS A 73 -1.94 -3.05 -8.43
CA LYS A 73 -2.16 -3.69 -9.73
C LYS A 73 -1.62 -5.12 -9.76
N ALA A 74 -0.40 -5.34 -9.27
CA ALA A 74 0.17 -6.69 -9.18
C ALA A 74 -0.66 -7.62 -8.28
N LEU A 75 -1.19 -7.09 -7.17
CA LEU A 75 -2.09 -7.83 -6.30
C LEU A 75 -3.45 -8.11 -6.96
N PHE A 76 -3.96 -7.17 -7.75
CA PHE A 76 -5.19 -7.32 -8.51
C PHE A 76 -5.07 -8.40 -9.59
N ASP A 77 -4.03 -8.31 -10.42
CA ASP A 77 -3.80 -9.22 -11.53
C ASP A 77 -3.54 -10.66 -11.04
N ARG A 78 -2.93 -10.82 -9.86
CA ARG A 78 -2.64 -12.13 -9.27
C ARG A 78 -3.76 -12.70 -8.40
N GLY A 79 -4.51 -11.84 -7.71
CA GLY A 79 -5.40 -12.26 -6.62
C GLY A 79 -4.68 -12.43 -5.28
N PRO A 80 -5.26 -13.18 -4.32
CA PRO A 80 -4.73 -13.28 -2.96
C PRO A 80 -3.28 -13.78 -2.92
N SER A 81 -2.39 -12.97 -2.34
CA SER A 81 -0.94 -13.15 -2.52
C SER A 81 -0.14 -12.78 -1.29
N THR A 82 1.01 -13.42 -1.11
CA THR A 82 2.00 -13.02 -0.12
C THR A 82 2.89 -11.89 -0.64
N ALA A 83 3.53 -11.15 0.27
CA ALA A 83 4.49 -10.11 -0.10
C ALA A 83 5.67 -10.63 -0.92
N GLU A 84 6.04 -11.90 -0.75
CA GLU A 84 7.10 -12.56 -1.52
C GLU A 84 6.70 -12.67 -3.00
N GLU A 85 5.48 -13.13 -3.25
CA GLU A 85 5.02 -13.36 -4.60
C GLU A 85 4.72 -12.05 -5.34
N ILE A 86 4.24 -11.03 -4.63
CA ILE A 86 4.12 -9.69 -5.20
C ILE A 86 5.50 -9.11 -5.53
N SER A 87 6.50 -9.31 -4.67
CA SER A 87 7.87 -8.84 -4.90
C SER A 87 8.51 -9.45 -6.15
N THR A 88 8.18 -10.70 -6.46
CA THR A 88 8.63 -11.33 -7.71
C THR A 88 8.01 -10.71 -8.96
N ILE A 89 6.79 -10.18 -8.86
CA ILE A 89 6.05 -9.60 -10.00
C ILE A 89 6.46 -8.14 -10.21
N THR A 90 6.62 -7.38 -9.12
CA THR A 90 6.98 -5.96 -9.20
C THR A 90 8.48 -5.74 -9.32
N HIS A 91 9.29 -6.80 -9.22
CA HIS A 91 10.75 -6.78 -9.19
C HIS A 91 11.33 -5.86 -8.10
N LYS A 92 10.66 -5.80 -6.95
CA LYS A 92 11.12 -5.05 -5.77
C LYS A 92 11.54 -6.01 -4.66
N GLU A 93 12.22 -5.52 -3.63
CA GLU A 93 12.51 -6.33 -2.46
C GLU A 93 11.23 -6.69 -1.69
N ARG A 94 11.19 -7.92 -1.15
CA ARG A 94 10.08 -8.42 -0.31
C ARG A 94 9.75 -7.47 0.84
N ALA A 95 10.75 -6.90 1.50
CA ALA A 95 10.55 -6.00 2.64
C ALA A 95 9.84 -4.72 2.21
N VAL A 96 10.20 -4.19 1.03
CA VAL A 96 9.60 -3.00 0.44
C VAL A 96 8.13 -3.26 0.05
N GLU A 97 7.85 -4.38 -0.62
CA GLU A 97 6.46 -4.75 -0.95
C GLU A 97 5.60 -5.03 0.28
N SER A 98 6.18 -5.66 1.31
CA SER A 98 5.48 -5.80 2.59
C SER A 98 5.10 -4.43 3.17
N GLY A 99 5.98 -3.43 3.05
CA GLY A 99 5.68 -2.04 3.44
C GLY A 99 4.49 -1.47 2.66
N TYR A 100 4.52 -1.56 1.33
CA TYR A 100 3.45 -1.05 0.46
C TYR A 100 2.12 -1.77 0.68
N LEU A 101 2.13 -3.10 0.81
CA LEU A 101 0.93 -3.88 1.10
C LEU A 101 0.34 -3.52 2.47
N ASN A 102 1.18 -3.31 3.49
CA ASN A 102 0.68 -2.83 4.79
C ASN A 102 0.15 -1.40 4.71
N GLN A 103 0.72 -0.54 3.86
CA GLN A 103 0.20 0.81 3.61
C GLN A 103 -1.19 0.74 2.95
N LEU A 104 -1.35 -0.11 1.93
CA LEU A 104 -2.66 -0.37 1.31
C LEU A 104 -3.68 -0.92 2.31
N VAL A 105 -3.24 -1.73 3.29
CA VAL A 105 -4.10 -2.19 4.40
C VAL A 105 -4.51 -1.03 5.30
N ARG A 106 -3.60 -0.12 5.65
CA ARG A 106 -3.94 1.08 6.45
C ARG A 106 -4.92 2.00 5.72
N MET A 107 -4.82 2.06 4.39
CA MET A 107 -5.76 2.77 3.52
C MET A 107 -7.10 2.03 3.31
N GLN A 108 -7.28 0.85 3.93
CA GLN A 108 -8.49 0.02 3.87
C GLN A 108 -8.84 -0.55 2.48
N HIS A 109 -7.94 -0.40 1.49
CA HIS A 109 -8.10 -0.98 0.15
C HIS A 109 -7.70 -2.46 0.08
N VAL A 110 -6.90 -2.93 1.03
CA VAL A 110 -6.39 -4.30 1.08
C VAL A 110 -6.67 -4.90 2.46
N LYS A 111 -7.07 -6.17 2.50
CA LYS A 111 -7.17 -6.98 3.70
C LYS A 111 -5.94 -7.86 3.83
N LYS A 112 -5.51 -8.08 5.07
CA LYS A 112 -4.42 -8.98 5.44
C LYS A 112 -4.96 -10.10 6.30
N TYR A 113 -4.64 -11.34 5.96
CA TYR A 113 -4.99 -12.52 6.74
C TYR A 113 -3.80 -13.47 6.82
N ARG A 114 -3.87 -14.43 7.76
CA ARG A 114 -2.85 -15.47 7.92
C ARG A 114 -3.46 -16.81 7.59
N GLU A 115 -2.74 -17.56 6.78
CA GLU A 115 -3.07 -18.95 6.46
C GLU A 115 -1.86 -19.80 6.81
N GLY A 116 -1.99 -20.57 7.90
CA GLY A 116 -0.88 -21.27 8.53
C GLY A 116 0.26 -20.32 8.96
N ARG A 117 1.45 -20.53 8.39
CA ARG A 117 2.64 -19.72 8.68
C ARG A 117 2.81 -18.51 7.75
N LYS A 118 2.01 -18.43 6.68
CA LYS A 118 2.13 -17.38 5.66
C LYS A 118 1.12 -16.26 5.88
N VAL A 119 1.48 -15.08 5.40
CA VAL A 119 0.66 -13.87 5.45
C VAL A 119 0.23 -13.56 4.03
N TYR A 120 -1.07 -13.49 3.82
CA TYR A 120 -1.68 -13.17 2.53
C TYR A 120 -2.36 -11.81 2.57
N PHE A 121 -2.41 -11.18 1.41
CA PHE A 121 -3.07 -9.92 1.15
C PHE A 121 -4.11 -10.13 0.05
N CYS A 122 -5.26 -9.49 0.16
CA CYS A 122 -6.31 -9.49 -0.86
C CYS A 122 -6.98 -8.12 -0.93
N ILE A 123 -7.52 -7.76 -2.09
CA ILE A 123 -8.22 -6.49 -2.26
C ILE A 123 -9.53 -6.52 -1.49
N ASN A 124 -9.80 -5.42 -0.77
CA ASN A 124 -11.03 -5.23 -0.05
C ASN A 124 -12.10 -4.69 -1.00
N HIS A 125 -13.15 -5.46 -1.25
CA HIS A 125 -14.28 -4.99 -2.02
C HIS A 125 -15.36 -4.46 -1.06
N ASP A 126 -15.53 -3.14 -1.03
CA ASP A 126 -16.77 -2.56 -0.53
C ASP A 126 -17.78 -2.68 -1.68
N ASN A 127 -18.68 -3.66 -1.58
CA ASN A 127 -19.89 -3.69 -2.40
C ASN A 127 -20.70 -2.43 -2.05
N GLY A 128 -20.52 -1.36 -2.81
CA GLY A 128 -21.45 -0.25 -2.86
C GLY A 128 -22.79 -0.80 -3.33
N ASN A 129 -23.68 -1.02 -2.37
CA ASN A 129 -25.05 -1.42 -2.59
C ASN A 129 -25.81 -0.25 -3.24
N ASP A 130 -26.25 -0.42 -4.47
CA ASP A 130 -27.38 0.30 -5.05
C ASP A 130 -28.42 -0.74 -5.50
#